data_AF-E0RWZ1-F1
#
_entry.id   AF-E0RWZ1-F1
#
_cell.length_a   1.000
_cell.length_b   1.000
_cell.length_c   1.000
_cell.angle_alpha   90.00
_cell.angle_beta   90.00
_cell.angle_gamma   90.00
#
_symmetry.space_group_name_H-M   'P 1'
#
loop_
_entity.id
_entity.type
_entity.pdbx_description
1 polymer ?
#
loop_
_entity_poly.entity_id
_entity_poly.type
_entity_poly.pdbx_seq_one_letter_code
_entity_poly.pdbx_strand_id
1 'polypeptide(L)'
;MCELTAMYWIWKNVICAKIDVVGLEHYRRRFILPKNWKNAFVFDKADAILPVPLFVNPSIMGNYVDRHERKPWNSMMANLKEIHGADIYEDAGRFFENTGCYSPCNMMIARSDVFAKACEFVFPVIFAVMKDVGTINDSYQNRYPGFLAERLFTYFFFRNSDKYRICFADKSFLN
;
A
#
# COMPACT_ATOMS: atom_id res chain seq x y z
N MET A 1 -10.06 -2.70 -10.43
CA MET A 1 -10.06 -1.59 -9.46
C MET A 1 -11.11 -1.90 -8.38
N CYS A 2 -10.83 -2.83 -7.46
CA CYS A 2 -11.83 -3.31 -6.49
C CYS A 2 -11.47 -2.86 -5.07
N GLU A 3 -10.25 -3.12 -4.64
CA GLU A 3 -9.84 -2.98 -3.24
C GLU A 3 -9.47 -1.53 -2.88
N LEU A 4 -8.82 -0.79 -3.79
CA LEU A 4 -8.50 0.63 -3.58
C LEU A 4 -9.73 1.52 -3.46
N THR A 5 -10.81 1.20 -4.18
CA THR A 5 -12.06 1.93 -4.08
C THR A 5 -12.68 1.75 -2.70
N ALA A 6 -12.62 0.53 -2.15
CA ALA A 6 -13.04 0.24 -0.78
C ALA A 6 -12.16 0.96 0.26
N MET A 7 -10.82 0.91 0.12
CA MET A 7 -9.89 1.66 0.99
C MET A 7 -10.21 3.16 0.98
N TYR A 8 -10.39 3.75 -0.20
CA TYR A 8 -10.71 5.17 -0.35
C TYR A 8 -12.05 5.53 0.28
N TRP A 9 -13.08 4.70 0.07
CA TRP A 9 -14.39 4.92 0.65
C TRP A 9 -14.34 4.85 2.19
N ILE A 10 -13.64 3.86 2.75
CA ILE A 10 -13.40 3.76 4.19
C ILE A 10 -12.69 5.02 4.71
N TRP A 11 -11.63 5.46 4.04
CA TRP A 11 -10.90 6.67 4.43
C TRP A 11 -11.80 7.91 4.47
N LYS A 12 -12.62 8.12 3.44
CA LYS A 12 -13.44 9.34 3.33
C LYS A 12 -14.72 9.32 4.16
N ASN A 13 -15.25 8.15 4.51
CA ASN A 13 -16.59 8.04 5.12
C ASN A 13 -16.59 7.42 6.51
N VAL A 14 -15.62 6.56 6.83
CA VAL A 14 -15.66 5.70 8.02
C VAL A 14 -14.73 6.21 9.13
N ILE A 15 -13.57 6.76 8.77
CA ILE A 15 -12.58 7.20 9.76
C ILE A 15 -13.09 8.35 10.66
N CYS A 16 -14.06 9.13 10.18
CA CYS A 16 -14.72 10.18 10.96
C CYS A 16 -15.67 9.65 12.06
N ALA A 17 -15.97 8.34 12.10
CA ALA A 17 -17.00 7.75 12.95
C ALA A 17 -16.50 7.18 14.29
N LYS A 18 -15.37 7.66 14.85
CA LYS A 18 -14.76 7.17 16.11
C LYS A 18 -14.42 5.66 16.11
N ILE A 19 -13.97 5.15 14.97
CA ILE A 19 -13.43 3.79 14.90
C ILE A 19 -11.96 3.84 15.28
N ASP A 20 -11.51 2.95 16.17
CA ASP A 20 -10.11 2.91 16.62
C ASP A 20 -9.19 2.16 15.65
N VAL A 21 -9.72 1.08 15.05
CA VAL A 21 -8.97 0.17 14.16
C VAL A 21 -9.80 -0.14 12.93
N VAL A 22 -9.18 0.00 11.76
CA VAL A 22 -9.75 -0.30 10.45
C VAL A 22 -9.02 -1.48 9.84
N GLY A 23 -9.76 -2.42 9.25
CA GLY A 23 -9.21 -3.55 8.52
C GLY A 23 -9.76 -3.66 7.11
N LEU A 24 -8.88 -3.96 6.16
CA LEU A 24 -9.25 -4.38 4.81
C LEU A 24 -8.48 -5.64 4.43
N GLU A 25 -9.22 -6.64 3.96
CA GLU A 25 -8.71 -7.87 3.38
C GLU A 25 -9.42 -8.20 2.06
N HIS A 26 -8.86 -9.13 1.29
CA HIS A 26 -9.49 -9.56 0.04
C HIS A 26 -10.58 -10.61 0.33
N TYR A 27 -11.54 -10.73 -0.58
CA TYR A 27 -12.58 -11.76 -0.48
C TYR A 27 -11.99 -13.19 -0.39
N ARG A 28 -10.99 -13.51 -1.23
CA ARG A 28 -10.35 -14.85 -1.29
C ARG A 28 -9.02 -14.95 -0.52
N ARG A 29 -8.55 -13.87 0.12
CA ARG A 29 -7.33 -13.88 0.93
C ARG A 29 -7.60 -13.21 2.26
N ARG A 30 -7.52 -13.99 3.33
CA ARG A 30 -7.82 -13.53 4.69
C ARG A 30 -6.59 -13.59 5.56
N PHE A 31 -6.49 -12.67 6.50
CA PHE A 31 -5.43 -12.74 7.50
C PHE A 31 -5.62 -13.95 8.41
N ILE A 32 -4.53 -14.69 8.65
CA ILE A 32 -4.47 -15.73 9.68
C ILE A 32 -4.07 -15.05 10.98
N LEU A 33 -5.06 -14.76 11.82
CA LEU A 33 -4.89 -14.02 13.07
C LEU A 33 -5.18 -14.91 14.28
N PRO A 34 -4.42 -14.78 15.38
CA PRO A 34 -4.77 -15.45 16.63
C PRO A 34 -6.10 -14.90 17.17
N LYS A 35 -6.83 -15.68 17.98
CA LYS A 35 -8.15 -15.27 18.52
C LYS A 35 -8.12 -13.90 19.21
N ASN A 36 -7.02 -13.56 19.87
CA ASN A 36 -6.80 -12.33 20.61
C ASN A 36 -5.96 -11.28 19.84
N TRP A 37 -5.92 -11.32 18.51
CA TRP A 37 -5.11 -10.39 17.69
C TRP A 37 -5.37 -8.92 18.01
N LYS A 38 -6.61 -8.57 18.39
CA LYS A 38 -6.99 -7.20 18.77
C LYS A 38 -6.18 -6.68 19.95
N ASN A 39 -5.68 -7.56 20.82
CA ASN A 39 -4.82 -7.21 21.94
C ASN A 39 -3.54 -6.50 21.48
N ALA A 40 -3.09 -6.72 20.25
CA ALA A 40 -1.96 -5.98 19.69
C ALA A 40 -2.24 -4.47 19.67
N PHE A 41 -3.47 -4.05 19.37
CA PHE A 41 -3.87 -2.64 19.39
C PHE A 41 -4.28 -2.18 20.79
N VAL A 42 -4.93 -3.03 21.60
CA VAL A 42 -5.34 -2.66 22.96
C VAL A 42 -4.13 -2.39 23.87
N PHE A 43 -3.04 -3.15 23.69
CA PHE A 43 -1.82 -3.02 24.50
C PHE A 43 -0.69 -2.26 23.79
N ASP A 44 -1.01 -1.45 22.78
CA ASP A 44 -0.05 -0.60 22.04
C ASP A 44 1.16 -1.38 21.50
N LYS A 45 0.95 -2.63 21.07
CA LYS A 45 1.97 -3.48 20.44
C LYS A 45 1.98 -3.36 18.92
N ALA A 46 0.88 -2.91 18.31
CA ALA A 46 0.77 -2.71 16.87
C ALA A 46 0.04 -1.41 16.55
N ASP A 47 0.56 -0.70 15.56
CA ASP A 47 -0.08 0.43 14.90
C ASP A 47 -0.64 0.01 13.53
N ALA A 48 0.00 -0.99 12.91
CA ALA A 48 -0.49 -1.68 11.71
C ALA A 48 -0.11 -3.17 11.72
N ILE A 49 -0.98 -3.99 11.13
CA ILE A 49 -0.74 -5.39 10.76
C ILE A 49 -0.80 -5.45 9.24
N LEU A 50 0.31 -5.85 8.63
CA LEU A 50 0.43 -6.06 7.20
C LEU A 50 0.59 -7.56 6.89
N PRO A 51 0.32 -8.00 5.65
CA PRO A 51 0.68 -9.34 5.23
C PRO A 51 2.18 -9.56 5.37
N VAL A 52 2.59 -10.78 5.68
CA VAL A 52 4.01 -11.17 5.56
C VAL A 52 4.53 -10.72 4.19
N PRO A 53 5.63 -9.95 4.15
CA PRO A 53 6.11 -9.36 2.92
C PRO A 53 6.66 -10.43 1.98
N LEU A 54 6.66 -10.11 0.70
CA LEU A 54 7.23 -10.96 -0.34
C LEU A 54 8.53 -10.34 -0.85
N PHE A 55 9.46 -11.21 -1.24
CA PHE A 55 10.70 -10.80 -1.87
C PHE A 55 10.60 -10.92 -3.39
N VAL A 56 11.02 -9.87 -4.09
CA VAL A 56 11.12 -9.80 -5.54
C VAL A 56 12.55 -9.46 -5.96
N ASN A 57 12.94 -9.93 -7.14
CA ASN A 57 14.24 -9.70 -7.76
C ASN A 57 14.08 -8.94 -9.08
N PRO A 58 15.03 -8.09 -9.50
CA PRO A 58 16.21 -7.64 -8.74
C PRO A 58 15.89 -6.60 -7.66
N SER A 59 14.76 -5.90 -7.79
CA SER A 59 14.26 -4.92 -6.83
C SER A 59 12.76 -4.69 -7.07
N ILE A 60 12.10 -3.90 -6.22
CA ILE A 60 10.69 -3.52 -6.42
C ILE A 60 10.51 -2.81 -7.76
N MET A 61 11.41 -1.89 -8.12
CA MET A 61 11.38 -1.21 -9.40
C MET A 61 11.62 -2.20 -10.55
N GLY A 62 12.70 -2.98 -10.47
CA GLY A 62 13.05 -3.93 -11.53
C GLY A 62 11.91 -4.92 -11.79
N ASN A 63 11.36 -5.50 -10.72
CA ASN A 63 10.23 -6.41 -10.80
C ASN A 63 8.97 -5.77 -11.41
N TYR A 64 8.70 -4.50 -11.10
CA TYR A 64 7.58 -3.79 -11.72
C TYR A 64 7.81 -3.61 -13.22
N VAL A 65 8.97 -3.07 -13.61
CA VAL A 65 9.29 -2.74 -15.01
C VAL A 65 9.36 -4.00 -15.88
N ASP A 66 9.77 -5.14 -15.34
CA ASP A 66 9.81 -6.41 -16.06
C ASP A 66 8.40 -6.99 -16.35
N ARG A 67 7.40 -6.61 -15.55
CA ARG A 67 6.04 -7.21 -15.57
C ARG A 67 4.94 -6.26 -16.02
N HIS A 68 5.21 -4.97 -15.96
CA HIS A 68 4.22 -3.93 -16.14
C HIS A 68 4.72 -2.81 -17.04
N GLU A 69 3.77 -2.13 -17.65
CA GLU A 69 4.05 -0.96 -18.47
C GLU A 69 4.85 0.09 -17.70
N ARG A 70 5.93 0.58 -18.30
CA ARG A 70 6.82 1.56 -17.66
C ARG A 70 6.19 2.95 -17.53
N LYS A 71 5.24 3.30 -18.42
CA LYS A 71 4.54 4.60 -18.40
C LYS A 71 3.90 4.91 -17.03
N PRO A 72 3.06 4.02 -16.45
CA PRO A 72 2.55 4.22 -15.09
C PRO A 72 3.62 4.39 -14.01
N TRP A 73 4.74 3.67 -14.07
CA TRP A 73 5.82 3.82 -13.10
C TRP A 73 6.46 5.21 -13.16
N ASN A 74 6.79 5.65 -14.37
CA ASN A 74 7.39 6.97 -14.57
C ASN A 74 6.44 8.08 -14.12
N SER A 75 5.14 7.96 -14.44
CA SER A 75 4.12 8.90 -13.95
C SER A 75 3.98 8.85 -12.42
N MET A 76 4.07 7.69 -11.78
CA MET A 76 4.06 7.57 -10.32
C MET A 76 5.23 8.33 -9.70
N MET A 77 6.45 8.10 -10.17
CA MET A 77 7.63 8.77 -9.62
C MET A 77 7.59 10.29 -9.84
N ALA A 78 7.14 10.75 -11.01
CA ALA A 78 6.95 12.17 -11.28
C ALA A 78 5.93 12.80 -10.32
N ASN A 79 4.74 12.20 -10.18
CA ASN A 79 3.70 12.72 -9.29
C ASN A 79 4.08 12.61 -7.80
N LEU A 80 4.88 11.61 -7.41
CA LEU A 80 5.43 11.52 -6.07
C LEU A 80 6.30 12.74 -5.74
N LYS A 81 7.14 13.17 -6.70
CA LYS A 81 7.98 14.37 -6.58
C LYS A 81 7.13 15.63 -6.49
N GLU A 82 6.15 15.80 -7.37
CA GLU A 82 5.31 17.01 -7.39
C GLU A 82 4.46 17.16 -6.12
N ILE A 83 3.97 16.05 -5.57
CA ILE A 83 3.05 16.08 -4.42
C ILE A 83 3.80 16.12 -3.09
N HIS A 84 4.89 15.37 -2.96
CA HIS A 84 5.59 15.18 -1.68
C HIS A 84 6.99 15.79 -1.63
N GLY A 85 7.49 16.35 -2.74
CA GLY A 85 8.77 17.04 -2.83
C GLY A 85 9.94 16.15 -3.28
N ALA A 86 11.07 16.81 -3.57
CA ALA A 86 12.27 16.18 -4.11
C ALA A 86 12.91 15.17 -3.14
N ASP A 87 12.95 15.48 -1.84
CA ASP A 87 13.54 14.59 -0.84
C ASP A 87 12.83 13.24 -0.78
N ILE A 88 11.50 13.24 -0.87
CA ILE A 88 10.67 12.03 -0.91
C ILE A 88 10.88 11.26 -2.21
N TYR A 89 10.98 11.97 -3.33
CA TYR A 89 11.28 11.34 -4.61
C TYR A 89 12.62 10.60 -4.60
N GLU A 90 13.68 11.23 -4.10
CA GLU A 90 15.01 10.63 -4.06
C GLU A 90 15.06 9.44 -3.09
N ASP A 91 14.45 9.59 -1.91
CA ASP A 91 14.38 8.52 -0.93
C ASP A 91 13.57 7.31 -1.42
N ALA A 92 12.41 7.56 -2.02
CA ALA A 92 11.60 6.51 -2.65
C ALA A 92 12.33 5.84 -3.82
N GLY A 93 13.05 6.62 -4.65
CA GLY A 93 13.86 6.09 -5.74
C GLY A 93 14.90 5.10 -5.23
N ARG A 94 15.71 5.51 -4.24
CA ARG A 94 16.68 4.62 -3.58
C ARG A 94 16.02 3.38 -2.99
N PHE A 95 14.89 3.54 -2.31
CA PHE A 95 14.15 2.43 -1.74
C PHE A 95 13.71 1.42 -2.82
N PHE A 96 13.04 1.88 -3.88
CA PHE A 96 12.51 1.00 -4.92
C PHE A 96 13.59 0.33 -5.78
N GLU A 97 14.74 0.99 -5.95
CA GLU A 97 15.87 0.44 -6.72
C GLU A 97 16.67 -0.60 -5.95
N ASN A 98 16.79 -0.46 -4.62
CA ASN A 98 17.69 -1.27 -3.80
C ASN A 98 16.98 -2.27 -2.87
N THR A 99 15.65 -2.23 -2.80
CA THR A 99 14.86 -3.12 -1.95
C THR A 99 14.05 -4.10 -2.79
N GLY A 100 14.01 -5.37 -2.39
CA GLY A 100 13.15 -6.40 -2.96
C GLY A 100 11.95 -6.78 -2.08
N CYS A 101 11.84 -6.25 -0.87
CA CYS A 101 10.82 -6.61 0.12
C CYS A 101 9.59 -5.72 -0.01
N TYR A 102 8.41 -6.28 -0.33
CA TYR A 102 7.17 -5.50 -0.42
C TYR A 102 5.96 -6.18 0.23
N SER A 103 5.00 -5.37 0.67
CA SER A 103 3.74 -5.83 1.27
C SER A 103 2.68 -6.03 0.17
N PRO A 104 2.31 -7.27 -0.18
CA PRO A 104 1.42 -7.53 -1.30
C PRO A 104 -0.06 -7.26 -0.95
N CYS A 105 -0.88 -7.21 -2.00
CA CYS A 105 -2.33 -7.29 -1.93
C CYS A 105 -3.05 -6.09 -1.30
N ASN A 106 -2.45 -4.92 -1.05
CA ASN A 106 -3.19 -3.76 -0.48
C ASN A 106 -4.04 -4.11 0.78
N MET A 107 -3.64 -5.15 1.53
CA MET A 107 -4.32 -5.61 2.74
C MET A 107 -3.66 -4.93 3.93
N MET A 108 -4.46 -4.48 4.89
CA MET A 108 -3.95 -3.94 6.14
C MET A 108 -5.01 -3.94 7.23
N ILE A 109 -4.58 -4.10 8.47
CA ILE A 109 -5.35 -3.74 9.65
C ILE A 109 -4.55 -2.70 10.39
N ALA A 110 -5.06 -1.50 10.60
CA ALA A 110 -4.30 -0.43 11.20
C ALA A 110 -5.16 0.43 12.12
N ARG A 111 -4.53 1.14 13.05
CA ARG A 111 -5.20 2.24 13.75
C ARG A 111 -5.75 3.22 12.72
N SER A 112 -6.92 3.79 12.98
CA SER A 112 -7.61 4.61 11.99
C SER A 112 -6.81 5.83 11.55
N ASP A 113 -6.05 6.44 12.45
CA ASP A 113 -5.15 7.56 12.15
C ASP A 113 -3.97 7.14 11.26
N VAL A 114 -3.37 5.97 11.52
CA VAL A 114 -2.30 5.38 10.71
C VAL A 114 -2.82 5.02 9.32
N PHE A 115 -3.99 4.40 9.23
CA PHE A 115 -4.66 4.10 7.97
C PHE A 115 -4.93 5.38 7.17
N ALA A 116 -5.45 6.43 7.83
CA ALA A 116 -5.72 7.71 7.20
C ALA A 116 -4.43 8.37 6.67
N LYS A 117 -3.33 8.32 7.43
CA LYS A 117 -2.04 8.86 7.00
C LYS A 117 -1.45 8.10 5.82
N ALA A 118 -1.58 6.78 5.80
CA ALA A 118 -1.20 5.98 4.64
C ALA A 118 -2.02 6.37 3.41
N CYS A 119 -3.34 6.51 3.55
CA CYS A 119 -4.23 6.92 2.46
C CYS A 119 -3.95 8.34 1.96
N GLU A 120 -3.71 9.29 2.87
CA GLU A 120 -3.34 10.68 2.57
C GLU A 120 -2.04 10.76 1.77
N PHE A 121 -1.09 9.87 2.04
CA PHE A 121 0.16 9.78 1.29
C PHE A 121 -0.03 9.17 -0.11
N VAL A 122 -0.79 8.06 -0.21
CA VAL A 122 -0.86 7.24 -1.43
C VAL A 122 -1.88 7.75 -2.45
N PHE A 123 -3.11 8.08 -2.03
CA PHE A 123 -4.20 8.35 -2.97
C PHE A 123 -4.00 9.58 -3.85
N PRO A 124 -3.46 10.72 -3.37
CA PRO A 124 -3.19 11.87 -4.24
C PRO A 124 -2.29 11.50 -5.42
N VAL A 125 -1.25 10.69 -5.18
CA VAL A 125 -0.34 10.20 -6.22
C VAL A 125 -1.07 9.28 -7.18
N ILE A 126 -1.83 8.31 -6.67
CA ILE A 126 -2.59 7.37 -7.51
C ILE A 126 -3.58 8.09 -8.42
N PHE A 127 -4.31 9.09 -7.92
CA PHE A 127 -5.27 9.85 -8.74
C PHE A 127 -4.59 10.68 -9.81
N ALA A 128 -3.43 11.28 -9.50
CA ALA A 128 -2.65 12.01 -10.49
C ALA A 128 -2.14 11.07 -11.59
N VAL A 129 -1.62 9.89 -11.23
CA VAL A 129 -1.21 8.86 -12.20
C VAL A 129 -2.38 8.41 -13.07
N MET A 130 -3.56 8.18 -12.48
CA MET A 130 -4.75 7.78 -13.25
C MET A 130 -5.15 8.83 -14.29
N LYS A 131 -5.02 10.11 -13.94
CA LYS A 131 -5.28 11.23 -14.84
C LYS A 131 -4.25 11.29 -15.97
N ASP A 132 -2.97 11.10 -15.67
CA ASP A 132 -1.87 11.18 -16.64
C ASP A 132 -1.81 9.98 -17.59
N VAL A 133 -2.03 8.79 -17.06
CA VAL A 133 -1.89 7.53 -17.80
C VAL A 133 -3.13 7.24 -18.62
N GLY A 134 -4.32 7.49 -18.05
CA GLY A 134 -5.60 7.15 -18.65
C GLY A 134 -5.87 5.65 -18.63
N THR A 135 -6.59 5.17 -19.65
CA THR A 135 -6.90 3.75 -19.82
C THR A 135 -5.83 3.05 -20.63
N ILE A 136 -5.44 1.86 -20.22
CA ILE A 136 -4.59 0.94 -20.99
C ILE A 136 -5.49 -0.13 -21.61
N ASN A 137 -5.30 -0.43 -22.90
CA ASN A 137 -6.12 -1.39 -23.63
C ASN A 137 -6.01 -2.82 -23.08
N ASP A 138 -4.84 -3.20 -22.57
CA ASP A 138 -4.65 -4.48 -21.90
C ASP A 138 -5.31 -4.47 -20.52
N SER A 139 -6.29 -5.36 -20.32
CA SER A 139 -7.10 -5.40 -19.10
C SER A 139 -6.31 -5.71 -17.83
N TYR A 140 -5.21 -6.46 -17.95
CA TYR A 140 -4.33 -6.77 -16.82
C TYR A 140 -3.48 -5.55 -16.46
N GLN A 141 -2.83 -4.92 -17.45
CA GLN A 141 -2.03 -3.72 -17.29
C GLN A 141 -2.88 -2.51 -16.85
N ASN A 142 -4.16 -2.45 -17.24
CA ASN A 142 -5.10 -1.42 -16.79
C ASN A 142 -5.39 -1.47 -15.27
N ARG A 143 -4.88 -2.49 -14.57
CA ARG A 143 -4.90 -2.57 -13.10
C ARG A 143 -3.71 -1.85 -12.45
N TYR A 144 -2.92 -1.10 -13.23
CA TYR A 144 -1.78 -0.33 -12.74
C TYR A 144 -2.04 0.48 -11.46
N PRO A 145 -3.22 1.09 -11.18
CA PRO A 145 -3.41 1.81 -9.92
C PRO A 145 -3.23 0.90 -8.70
N GLY A 146 -3.74 -0.34 -8.80
CA GLY A 146 -3.59 -1.36 -7.76
C GLY A 146 -2.14 -1.79 -7.59
N PHE A 147 -1.43 -2.00 -8.70
CA PHE A 147 -0.02 -2.40 -8.66
C PHE A 147 0.86 -1.32 -8.04
N LEU A 148 0.66 -0.06 -8.42
CA LEU A 148 1.42 1.07 -7.88
C LEU A 148 1.10 1.33 -6.41
N ALA A 149 -0.17 1.20 -6.00
CA ALA A 149 -0.56 1.38 -4.60
C ALA A 149 0.15 0.38 -3.67
N GLU A 150 0.35 -0.88 -4.09
CA GLU A 150 1.10 -1.86 -3.28
C GLU A 150 2.53 -1.38 -3.00
N ARG A 151 3.20 -0.76 -4.00
CA ARG A 151 4.54 -0.19 -3.83
C ARG A 151 4.53 1.04 -2.93
N LEU A 152 3.57 1.95 -3.14
CA LEU A 152 3.48 3.19 -2.37
C LEU A 152 3.13 2.93 -0.89
N PHE A 153 2.20 2.00 -0.60
CA PHE A 153 1.92 1.60 0.78
C PHE A 153 3.14 0.94 1.43
N THR A 154 3.85 0.06 0.70
CA THR A 154 5.11 -0.52 1.19
C THR A 154 6.11 0.57 1.55
N TYR A 155 6.36 1.52 0.66
CA TYR A 155 7.28 2.64 0.91
C TYR A 155 6.82 3.50 2.10
N PHE A 156 5.52 3.81 2.21
CA PHE A 156 4.98 4.58 3.32
C PHE A 156 5.26 3.91 4.68
N PHE A 157 5.07 2.60 4.81
CA PHE A 157 5.35 1.90 6.07
C PHE A 157 6.85 1.74 6.32
N PHE A 158 7.65 1.50 5.28
CA PHE A 158 9.10 1.43 5.40
C PHE A 158 9.69 2.73 5.94
N ARG A 159 9.36 3.88 5.32
CA ARG A 159 9.89 5.20 5.71
C ARG A 159 9.43 5.66 7.09
N ASN A 160 8.34 5.09 7.61
CA ASN A 160 7.79 5.38 8.94
C ASN A 160 8.00 4.21 9.92
N SER A 161 8.93 3.30 9.65
CA SER A 161 9.17 2.13 10.50
C SER A 161 9.68 2.47 11.91
N ASP A 162 10.39 3.59 12.06
CA ASP A 162 10.79 4.11 13.39
C ASP A 162 9.62 4.75 14.15
N LYS A 163 8.53 5.10 13.45
CA LYS A 163 7.36 5.77 14.02
C LYS A 163 6.24 4.81 14.35
N TYR A 164 6.06 3.75 13.56
CA TYR A 164 4.93 2.82 13.67
C TYR A 164 5.38 1.41 14.02
N ARG A 165 4.70 0.79 14.99
CA ARG A 165 4.88 -0.62 15.33
C ARG A 165 4.15 -1.48 14.31
N ILE A 166 4.88 -1.99 13.32
CA ILE A 166 4.33 -2.83 12.25
C ILE A 166 4.46 -4.30 12.66
N CYS A 167 3.33 -5.01 12.69
CA CYS A 167 3.29 -6.46 12.83
C CYS A 167 2.98 -7.10 11.48
N PHE A 168 3.39 -8.36 11.32
CA PHE A 168 3.09 -9.13 10.11
C PHE A 168 2.22 -10.33 10.45
N ALA A 169 1.26 -10.62 9.59
CA ALA A 169 0.39 -11.79 9.70
C ALA A 169 0.37 -12.56 8.39
N ASP A 170 0.34 -13.90 8.50
CA ASP A 170 0.15 -14.77 7.35
C ASP A 170 -1.25 -14.59 6.76
N LYS A 171 -1.43 -15.11 5.54
CA LYS A 171 -2.70 -15.06 4.81
C LYS A 171 -3.05 -16.42 4.25
N SER A 172 -4.32 -16.81 4.37
CA SER A 172 -4.85 -18.02 3.74
C SER A 172 -5.44 -17.70 2.37
N PHE A 173 -5.41 -18.68 1.47
CA PHE A 173 -6.08 -18.61 0.17
C PHE A 173 -7.29 -19.54 0.21
N LEU A 174 -8.47 -18.99 -0.06
CA LEU A 174 -9.69 -19.79 -0.21
C LEU A 174 -9.76 -20.29 -1.65
N ASN A 175 -9.67 -21.61 -1.82
CA ASN A 175 -9.88 -22.31 -3.09
C ASN A 175 -11.36 -22.42 -3.43
#